data_AF-A0A7V1BHN5-F1
#
_entry.id   AF-A0A7V1BHN5-F1
#
_cell.length_a   1.000
_cell.length_b   1.000
_cell.length_c   1.000
_cell.angle_alpha   90.00
_cell.angle_beta   90.00
_cell.angle_gamma   90.00
#
_symmetry.space_group_name_H-M   'P 1'
#
loop_
_entity.id
_entity.type
_entity.pdbx_description
1 polymer ?
#
loop_
_entity_poly.entity_id
_entity_poly.type
_entity_poly.pdbx_seq_one_letter_code
_entity_poly.pdbx_strand_id
1 'polypeptide(L)'
;MISLYQTYGKHIMKLYVYLADAARKRAVSLIEGVLYLVIALAVIIGGIVFFQQSQLSNAVTDTARAAVGISSQIRALYQNQKAFGDNVDLTAAAVKSGAVPSNFIGGETGENIIHPFNGGGVAITGLGKGFVMTYSGISSPACQRMAVMDETGAGPMGIGIAGVTIGTSGDFDIMDGPALTAPVIPEAVSSACASGSEIAVFYSASTGGDFDDMLAGLSGPGPAGTGPGTATRDNPWGYPFPSTNLVWECGSKPGRGYTAEEMEEYTSCRYQWSLAEYGNKGGTLAEVCGTASRPQPYHFPDGGYSSYERTLFTFDALDTWPNCLLSYQGRAAYE
;
A
#
# COMPACT_ATOMS: atom_id res chain seq x y z
N MET A 1 -65.64 25.69 -73.44
CA MET A 1 -65.49 25.61 -71.97
C MET A 1 -64.38 24.63 -71.50
N ILE A 2 -63.61 23.98 -72.39
CA ILE A 2 -62.57 23.00 -72.00
C ILE A 2 -61.15 23.61 -72.02
N SER A 3 -60.93 24.68 -72.78
CA SER A 3 -59.60 25.28 -72.97
C SER A 3 -59.10 26.12 -71.77
N LEU A 4 -59.97 26.64 -70.91
CA LEU A 4 -59.57 27.43 -69.72
C LEU A 4 -59.14 26.58 -68.51
N TYR A 5 -59.62 25.33 -68.42
CA TYR A 5 -59.28 24.42 -67.31
C TYR A 5 -57.86 23.86 -67.42
N GLN A 6 -57.36 23.70 -68.66
CA GLN A 6 -56.04 23.13 -68.93
C GLN A 6 -54.89 24.10 -68.61
N THR A 7 -55.16 25.41 -68.68
CA THR A 7 -54.18 26.46 -68.39
C THR A 7 -54.04 26.71 -66.88
N TYR A 8 -55.14 26.71 -66.14
CA TYR A 8 -55.13 26.90 -64.68
C TYR A 8 -54.48 25.73 -63.92
N GLY A 9 -54.71 24.48 -64.34
CA GLY A 9 -54.05 23.30 -63.74
C GLY A 9 -52.53 23.29 -63.94
N LYS A 10 -52.04 23.79 -65.08
CA LYS A 10 -50.60 23.89 -65.38
C LYS A 10 -49.87 24.93 -64.52
N HIS A 11 -50.54 26.03 -64.17
CA HIS A 11 -49.94 27.08 -63.32
C HIS A 11 -49.94 26.69 -61.84
N ILE A 12 -50.99 26.03 -61.33
CA ILE A 12 -51.07 25.57 -59.94
C ILE A 12 -50.06 24.43 -59.68
N MET A 13 -49.92 23.49 -60.61
CA MET A 13 -48.97 22.38 -60.48
C MET A 13 -47.51 22.87 -60.52
N LYS A 14 -47.19 23.90 -61.32
CA LYS A 14 -45.87 24.55 -61.28
C LYS A 14 -45.58 25.20 -59.93
N LEU A 15 -46.54 25.91 -59.34
CA LEU A 15 -46.38 26.57 -58.05
C LEU A 15 -46.09 25.57 -56.90
N TYR A 16 -46.80 24.44 -56.90
CA TYR A 16 -46.60 23.36 -55.91
C TYR A 16 -45.21 22.72 -56.02
N VAL A 17 -44.70 22.52 -57.23
CA VAL A 17 -43.36 21.97 -57.48
C VAL A 17 -42.27 22.95 -57.02
N TYR A 18 -42.42 24.25 -57.26
CA TYR A 18 -41.46 25.27 -56.81
C TYR A 18 -41.42 25.41 -55.28
N LEU A 19 -42.58 25.35 -54.62
CA LEU A 19 -42.65 25.40 -53.15
C LEU A 19 -42.08 24.13 -52.51
N ALA A 20 -42.33 22.95 -53.09
CA ALA A 20 -41.76 21.68 -52.63
C ALA A 20 -40.23 21.58 -52.85
N ASP A 21 -39.70 22.20 -53.91
CA ASP A 21 -38.27 22.29 -54.18
C ASP A 21 -37.57 23.29 -53.23
N ALA A 22 -38.18 24.45 -52.98
CA ALA A 22 -37.70 25.41 -51.99
C ALA A 22 -37.71 24.84 -50.56
N ALA A 23 -38.75 24.09 -50.18
CA ALA A 23 -38.83 23.41 -48.90
C ALA A 23 -37.79 22.28 -48.77
N ARG A 24 -37.54 21.50 -49.83
CA ARG A 24 -36.46 20.50 -49.86
C ARG A 24 -35.08 21.14 -49.75
N LYS A 25 -34.82 22.25 -50.44
CA LYS A 25 -33.55 22.99 -50.35
C LYS A 25 -33.31 23.54 -48.94
N ARG A 26 -34.36 24.03 -48.26
CA ARG A 26 -34.28 24.45 -46.86
C ARG A 26 -34.04 23.28 -45.90
N ALA A 27 -34.67 22.13 -46.13
CA ALA A 27 -34.46 20.92 -45.32
C ALA A 27 -33.04 20.33 -45.51
N VAL A 28 -32.51 20.33 -46.73
CA VAL A 28 -31.14 19.89 -47.05
C VAL A 28 -30.10 20.81 -46.41
N SER A 29 -30.32 22.14 -46.45
CA SER A 29 -29.45 23.11 -45.77
C SER A 29 -29.48 22.97 -44.23
N LEU A 30 -30.61 22.57 -43.65
CA LEU A 30 -30.72 22.36 -42.20
C LEU A 30 -29.98 21.08 -41.76
N ILE A 31 -30.01 20.01 -42.57
CA ILE A 31 -29.23 18.78 -42.34
C ILE A 31 -27.72 19.06 -42.43
N GLU A 32 -27.29 19.84 -43.41
CA GLU A 32 -25.89 20.27 -43.55
C GLU A 32 -25.43 21.08 -42.33
N GLY A 33 -26.27 22.00 -41.85
CA GLY A 33 -26.03 22.74 -40.61
C GLY A 33 -25.92 21.84 -39.37
N VAL A 34 -26.82 20.85 -39.22
CA VAL A 34 -26.77 19.88 -38.12
C VAL A 34 -25.53 18.99 -38.21
N LEU A 35 -25.08 18.61 -39.40
CA LEU A 35 -23.86 17.82 -39.59
C LEU A 35 -22.62 18.61 -39.13
N TYR A 36 -22.53 19.90 -39.43
CA TYR A 36 -21.47 20.76 -38.88
C TYR A 36 -21.53 20.88 -37.36
N LEU A 37 -22.73 20.97 -36.77
CA LEU A 37 -22.89 20.99 -35.32
C LEU A 37 -22.46 19.66 -34.67
N VAL A 38 -22.79 18.52 -35.29
CA VAL A 38 -22.37 17.19 -34.81
C VAL A 38 -20.86 17.04 -34.87
N ILE A 39 -20.22 17.45 -35.98
CA ILE A 39 -18.76 17.43 -36.11
C ILE A 39 -18.11 18.36 -35.09
N ALA A 40 -18.65 19.57 -34.90
CA ALA A 40 -18.16 20.52 -33.91
C ALA A 40 -18.24 19.95 -32.48
N LEU A 41 -19.37 19.33 -32.12
CA LEU A 41 -19.55 18.67 -30.82
C LEU A 41 -18.57 17.51 -30.64
N ALA A 42 -18.37 16.69 -31.67
CA ALA A 42 -17.42 15.59 -31.62
C ALA A 42 -15.98 16.08 -31.38
N VAL A 43 -15.57 17.18 -32.04
CA VAL A 43 -14.25 17.79 -31.84
C VAL A 43 -14.11 18.39 -30.44
N ILE A 44 -15.14 19.08 -29.94
CA ILE A 44 -15.12 19.67 -28.59
C ILE A 44 -15.03 18.56 -27.52
N ILE A 45 -15.86 17.51 -27.63
CA ILE A 45 -15.83 16.38 -26.70
C ILE A 45 -14.49 15.66 -26.78
N GLY A 46 -13.99 15.38 -27.99
CA GLY A 46 -12.68 14.77 -28.20
C GLY A 46 -11.55 15.60 -27.60
N GLY A 47 -11.60 16.93 -27.76
CA GLY A 47 -10.65 17.87 -27.16
C GLY A 47 -10.68 17.86 -25.62
N ILE A 48 -11.87 17.84 -25.02
CA ILE A 48 -12.04 17.77 -23.56
C ILE A 48 -11.50 16.46 -23.00
N VAL A 49 -11.85 15.32 -23.62
CA VAL A 49 -11.36 14.00 -23.19
C VAL A 49 -9.84 13.92 -23.30
N PHE A 50 -9.28 14.40 -24.42
CA PHE A 50 -7.83 14.43 -24.61
C PHE A 50 -7.12 15.31 -23.58
N PHE A 51 -7.70 16.48 -23.27
CA PHE A 51 -7.16 17.37 -22.25
C PHE A 51 -7.20 16.71 -20.86
N GLN A 52 -8.33 16.11 -20.48
CA GLN A 52 -8.48 15.39 -19.20
C GLN A 52 -7.48 14.23 -19.07
N GLN A 53 -7.29 13.45 -20.14
CA GLN A 53 -6.35 12.33 -20.16
C GLN A 53 -4.90 12.80 -20.02
N SER A 54 -4.58 13.92 -20.66
CA SER A 54 -3.25 14.55 -20.61
C SER A 54 -2.96 15.11 -19.21
N GLN A 55 -3.92 15.79 -18.59
CA GLN A 55 -3.82 16.30 -17.22
C GLN A 55 -3.60 15.17 -16.21
N LEU A 56 -4.36 14.07 -16.31
CA LEU A 56 -4.19 12.90 -15.47
C LEU A 56 -2.80 12.26 -15.65
N SER A 57 -2.32 12.13 -16.89
CA SER A 57 -1.02 11.53 -17.17
C SER A 57 0.13 12.37 -16.65
N ASN A 58 0.04 13.71 -16.77
CA ASN A 58 0.99 14.63 -16.17
C ASN A 58 0.98 14.52 -14.64
N ALA A 59 -0.21 14.54 -14.03
CA ALA A 59 -0.38 14.41 -12.59
C ALA A 59 0.20 13.09 -12.03
N VAL A 60 -0.04 11.95 -12.70
CA VAL A 60 0.56 10.65 -12.36
C VAL A 60 2.08 10.70 -12.47
N THR A 61 2.60 11.25 -13.57
CA THR A 61 4.06 11.29 -13.78
C THR A 61 4.75 12.22 -12.79
N ASP A 62 4.17 13.38 -12.51
CA ASP A 62 4.70 14.33 -11.55
C ASP A 62 4.67 13.77 -10.12
N THR A 63 3.59 13.10 -9.74
CA THR A 63 3.47 12.44 -8.43
C THR A 63 4.42 11.28 -8.29
N ALA A 64 4.56 10.44 -9.32
CA ALA A 64 5.55 9.36 -9.36
C ALA A 64 6.98 9.88 -9.18
N ARG A 65 7.37 10.94 -9.91
CA ARG A 65 8.70 11.57 -9.74
C ARG A 65 8.87 12.16 -8.35
N ALA A 66 7.85 12.80 -7.80
CA ALA A 66 7.89 13.30 -6.42
C ALA A 66 8.04 12.17 -5.42
N ALA A 67 7.32 11.05 -5.57
CA ALA A 67 7.42 9.88 -4.70
C ALA A 67 8.82 9.26 -4.71
N VAL A 68 9.42 9.11 -5.89
CA VAL A 68 10.81 8.65 -6.05
C VAL A 68 11.79 9.59 -5.32
N GLY A 69 11.63 10.90 -5.50
CA GLY A 69 12.46 11.91 -4.84
C GLY A 69 12.31 11.89 -3.31
N ILE A 70 11.07 11.92 -2.82
CA ILE A 70 10.75 11.94 -1.39
C ILE A 70 11.27 10.66 -0.72
N SER A 71 10.95 9.47 -1.24
CA SER A 71 11.41 8.20 -0.66
C SER A 71 12.94 8.06 -0.62
N SER A 72 13.64 8.60 -1.62
CA SER A 72 15.11 8.65 -1.62
C SER A 72 15.65 9.62 -0.56
N GLN A 73 15.06 10.81 -0.45
CA GLN A 73 15.49 11.82 0.50
C GLN A 73 15.18 11.45 1.96
N ILE A 74 14.05 10.77 2.21
CA ILE A 74 13.72 10.23 3.52
C ILE A 74 14.77 9.21 3.96
N ARG A 75 15.15 8.26 3.08
CA ARG A 75 16.27 7.36 3.37
C ARG A 75 17.57 8.10 3.68
N ALA A 76 17.89 9.14 2.90
CA ALA A 76 19.10 9.93 3.13
C ALA A 76 19.06 10.72 4.46
N LEU A 77 17.89 11.26 4.83
CA LEU A 77 17.70 12.04 6.06
C LEU A 77 17.84 11.16 7.31
N TYR A 78 17.36 9.92 7.24
CA TYR A 78 17.38 8.96 8.34
C TYR A 78 18.49 7.91 8.23
N GLN A 79 19.43 8.02 7.29
CA GLN A 79 20.49 7.03 7.04
C GLN A 79 21.38 6.71 8.25
N ASN A 80 21.51 7.66 9.19
CA ASN A 80 22.30 7.51 10.41
C ASN A 80 21.48 6.95 11.59
N GLN A 81 20.17 6.75 11.40
CA GLN A 81 19.28 6.15 12.38
C GLN A 81 19.12 4.67 12.03
N LYS A 82 19.04 3.82 13.07
CA LYS A 82 18.81 2.37 12.87
C LYS A 82 17.37 2.04 12.49
N ALA A 83 16.46 3.00 12.66
CA ALA A 83 15.02 2.89 12.50
C ALA A 83 14.42 4.28 12.21
N PHE A 84 13.22 4.30 11.63
CA PHE A 84 12.40 5.48 11.38
C PHE A 84 11.39 5.77 12.51
N GLY A 85 11.38 4.92 13.55
CA GLY A 85 10.43 4.98 14.67
C GLY A 85 9.18 4.13 14.43
N ASP A 86 8.37 3.91 15.46
CA ASP A 86 7.12 3.14 15.39
C ASP A 86 5.92 4.08 15.51
N ASN A 87 5.15 4.20 14.42
CA ASN A 87 4.02 5.13 14.31
C ASN A 87 4.39 6.61 14.47
N VAL A 88 5.54 7.01 13.93
CA VAL A 88 6.03 8.40 14.04
C VAL A 88 5.70 9.16 12.77
N ASP A 89 4.99 10.29 12.88
CA ASP A 89 4.77 11.20 11.75
C ASP A 89 6.09 11.90 11.36
N LEU A 90 6.56 11.62 10.15
CA LEU A 90 7.78 12.18 9.55
C LEU A 90 7.47 13.30 8.54
N THR A 91 6.19 13.60 8.29
CA THR A 91 5.75 14.53 7.24
C THR A 91 6.33 15.93 7.42
N ALA A 92 6.19 16.50 8.62
CA ALA A 92 6.72 17.84 8.89
C ALA A 92 8.26 17.90 8.82
N ALA A 93 8.94 16.83 9.24
CA ALA A 93 10.41 16.71 9.15
C ALA A 93 10.88 16.60 7.69
N ALA A 94 10.13 15.88 6.85
CA ALA A 94 10.37 15.79 5.41
C ALA A 94 10.26 17.16 4.72
N VAL A 95 9.23 17.94 5.08
CA VAL A 95 9.02 19.27 4.51
C VAL A 95 10.12 20.24 4.96
N LYS A 96 10.42 20.29 6.26
CA LYS A 96 11.44 21.20 6.83
C LYS A 96 12.86 20.89 6.37
N SER A 97 13.17 19.64 6.05
CA SER A 97 14.48 19.24 5.52
C SER A 97 14.67 19.53 4.03
N GLY A 98 13.61 19.92 3.32
CA GLY A 98 13.64 20.09 1.86
C GLY A 98 13.62 18.76 1.09
N ALA A 99 13.24 17.65 1.73
CA ALA A 99 13.06 16.37 1.07
C ALA A 99 11.86 16.39 0.10
N VAL A 100 10.90 17.27 0.33
CA VAL A 100 9.69 17.43 -0.48
C VAL A 100 9.87 18.56 -1.50
N PRO A 101 9.61 18.34 -2.80
CA PRO A 101 9.62 19.40 -3.81
C PRO A 101 8.65 20.53 -3.46
N SER A 102 9.04 21.78 -3.70
CA SER A 102 8.25 22.96 -3.28
C SER A 102 6.85 23.02 -3.88
N ASN A 103 6.65 22.48 -5.09
CA ASN A 103 5.36 22.39 -5.75
C ASN A 103 4.43 21.32 -5.17
N PHE A 104 4.92 20.48 -4.26
CA PHE A 104 4.16 19.50 -3.49
C PHE A 104 3.95 19.94 -2.03
N ILE A 105 4.41 21.12 -1.63
CA ILE A 105 4.17 21.67 -0.28
C ILE A 105 2.91 22.52 -0.32
N GLY A 106 1.98 22.30 0.62
CA GLY A 106 0.71 23.00 0.68
C GLY A 106 0.10 23.05 2.08
N GLY A 107 -1.13 23.56 2.17
CA GLY A 107 -1.84 23.79 3.43
C GLY A 107 -1.54 25.15 4.07
N GLU A 108 -2.34 25.53 5.06
CA GLU A 108 -2.27 26.86 5.70
C GLU A 108 -0.95 27.10 6.46
N THR A 109 -0.34 26.03 6.98
CA THR A 109 0.92 26.08 7.73
C THR A 109 2.15 25.84 6.86
N GLY A 110 1.98 25.40 5.60
CA GLY A 110 3.08 25.01 4.72
C GLY A 110 3.85 23.77 5.20
N GLU A 111 3.25 22.95 6.06
CA GLU A 111 3.86 21.73 6.61
C GLU A 111 3.24 20.44 6.05
N ASN A 112 2.25 20.55 5.15
CA ASN A 112 1.58 19.41 4.54
C ASN A 112 2.12 19.13 3.14
N ILE A 113 2.12 17.86 2.75
CA ILE A 113 2.44 17.44 1.40
C ILE A 113 1.12 17.26 0.64
N ILE A 114 0.99 17.90 -0.51
CA ILE A 114 -0.19 17.87 -1.39
C ILE A 114 0.18 17.26 -2.74
N HIS A 115 -0.81 16.70 -3.44
CA HIS A 115 -0.64 16.19 -4.79
C HIS A 115 -1.75 16.70 -5.72
N PRO A 116 -1.57 16.67 -7.05
CA PRO A 116 -2.52 17.23 -8.02
C PRO A 116 -3.85 16.46 -8.18
N PHE A 117 -4.12 15.46 -7.35
CA PHE A 117 -5.36 14.65 -7.43
C PHE A 117 -6.36 15.11 -6.37
N ASN A 118 -7.56 15.49 -6.81
CA ASN A 118 -8.76 15.78 -6.00
C ASN A 118 -8.56 16.57 -4.67
N GLY A 119 -7.47 17.34 -4.53
CA GLY A 119 -7.16 18.09 -3.30
C GLY A 119 -6.67 17.21 -2.13
N GLY A 120 -6.21 15.99 -2.40
CA GLY A 120 -5.67 15.07 -1.39
C GLY A 120 -4.26 15.41 -0.93
N GLY A 121 -3.81 14.69 0.10
CA GLY A 121 -2.51 14.88 0.75
C GLY A 121 -1.69 13.60 0.85
N VAL A 122 -0.39 13.77 1.13
CA VAL A 122 0.55 12.69 1.42
C VAL A 122 1.00 12.79 2.87
N ALA A 123 0.88 11.70 3.62
CA ALA A 123 1.44 11.54 4.96
C ALA A 123 2.61 10.55 4.91
N ILE A 124 3.67 10.83 5.68
CA ILE A 124 4.84 9.96 5.79
C ILE A 124 4.93 9.48 7.24
N THR A 125 4.81 8.17 7.46
CA THR A 125 4.88 7.57 8.81
C THR A 125 6.05 6.60 8.89
N GLY A 126 6.89 6.75 9.91
CA GLY A 126 7.94 5.79 10.24
C GLY A 126 7.36 4.54 10.87
N LEU A 127 7.80 3.37 10.40
CA LEU A 127 7.45 2.04 10.91
C LEU A 127 8.71 1.18 11.05
N GLY A 128 9.30 1.09 12.24
CA GLY A 128 10.48 0.29 12.50
C GLY A 128 11.64 0.63 11.55
N LYS A 129 12.04 -0.33 10.70
CA LYS A 129 13.10 -0.16 9.68
C LYS A 129 12.59 0.39 8.35
N GLY A 130 11.35 0.84 8.31
CA GLY A 130 10.68 1.29 7.12
C GLY A 130 9.95 2.61 7.33
N PHE A 131 9.34 3.09 6.26
CA PHE A 131 8.34 4.15 6.33
C PHE A 131 7.24 3.90 5.31
N VAL A 132 6.08 4.48 5.57
CA VAL A 132 4.91 4.39 4.70
C VAL A 132 4.59 5.78 4.20
N MET A 133 4.34 5.88 2.90
CA MET A 133 3.77 7.09 2.32
C MET A 133 2.31 6.82 1.96
N THR A 134 1.41 7.52 2.62
CA THR A 134 -0.04 7.36 2.45
C THR A 134 -0.59 8.50 1.63
N TYR A 135 -1.25 8.19 0.52
CA TYR A 135 -1.85 9.12 -0.43
C TYR A 135 -3.36 9.08 -0.30
N SER A 136 -3.97 10.20 0.08
CA SER A 136 -5.42 10.34 0.23
C SER A 136 -6.06 11.02 -0.98
N GLY A 137 -7.33 10.78 -1.27
CA GLY A 137 -8.02 11.46 -2.38
C GLY A 137 -7.49 11.11 -3.78
N ILE A 138 -6.93 9.92 -3.96
CA ILE A 138 -6.43 9.47 -5.27
C ILE A 138 -7.57 9.10 -6.21
N SER A 139 -7.40 9.36 -7.51
CA SER A 139 -8.37 8.88 -8.50
C SER A 139 -8.13 7.40 -8.83
N SER A 140 -9.19 6.63 -9.11
CA SER A 140 -9.10 5.23 -9.53
C SER A 140 -8.05 4.96 -10.63
N PRO A 141 -7.99 5.73 -11.74
CA PRO A 141 -6.97 5.47 -12.77
C PRO A 141 -5.55 5.89 -12.35
N ALA A 142 -5.39 6.82 -11.40
CA ALA A 142 -4.09 7.12 -10.82
C ALA A 142 -3.62 5.98 -9.90
N CYS A 143 -4.54 5.41 -9.11
CA CYS A 143 -4.28 4.26 -8.25
C CYS A 143 -3.73 3.07 -9.03
N GLN A 144 -4.43 2.67 -10.11
CA GLN A 144 -4.00 1.54 -10.94
C GLN A 144 -2.61 1.72 -11.55
N ARG A 145 -2.23 2.96 -11.88
CA ARG A 145 -0.94 3.27 -12.51
C ARG A 145 0.20 3.41 -11.51
N MET A 146 -0.08 3.61 -10.22
CA MET A 146 0.94 3.88 -9.20
C MET A 146 1.14 2.71 -8.25
N ALA A 147 0.12 1.89 -8.00
CA ALA A 147 0.19 0.79 -7.03
C ALA A 147 0.91 -0.47 -7.54
N VAL A 148 1.37 -0.48 -8.80
CA VAL A 148 2.06 -1.64 -9.38
C VAL A 148 3.55 -1.63 -9.08
N MET A 149 4.12 -2.81 -8.87
CA MET A 149 5.57 -2.99 -8.68
C MET A 149 6.02 -4.39 -9.09
N ASP A 150 7.30 -4.52 -9.43
CA ASP A 150 7.94 -5.77 -9.77
C ASP A 150 8.40 -6.55 -8.53
N GLU A 151 8.98 -7.74 -8.77
CA GLU A 151 9.52 -8.65 -7.76
C GLU A 151 10.72 -8.09 -6.97
N THR A 152 11.32 -6.99 -7.43
CA THR A 152 12.45 -6.33 -6.75
C THR A 152 12.00 -5.15 -5.89
N GLY A 153 10.70 -4.87 -5.86
CA GLY A 153 10.13 -3.71 -5.21
C GLY A 153 10.39 -2.40 -5.96
N ALA A 154 10.57 -2.49 -7.28
CA ALA A 154 10.63 -1.34 -8.16
C ALA A 154 9.28 -1.10 -8.86
N GLY A 155 8.88 0.15 -8.93
CA GLY A 155 7.63 0.55 -9.57
C GLY A 155 7.61 2.05 -9.91
N PRO A 156 6.47 2.55 -10.39
CA PRO A 156 6.29 3.97 -10.70
C PRO A 156 6.55 4.88 -9.49
N MET A 157 6.35 4.35 -8.29
CA MET A 157 6.52 5.07 -7.02
C MET A 157 7.97 5.01 -6.47
N GLY A 158 8.91 4.41 -7.21
CA GLY A 158 10.32 4.33 -6.84
C GLY A 158 10.82 2.91 -6.62
N ILE A 159 11.84 2.79 -5.78
CA ILE A 159 12.55 1.53 -5.50
C ILE A 159 12.60 1.27 -3.99
N GLY A 160 12.73 0.00 -3.62
CA GLY A 160 12.63 -0.44 -2.22
C GLY A 160 11.20 -0.36 -1.70
N ILE A 161 10.22 -0.51 -2.60
CA ILE A 161 8.81 -0.66 -2.24
C ILE A 161 8.61 -2.11 -1.84
N ALA A 162 8.11 -2.35 -0.65
CA ALA A 162 7.88 -3.71 -0.18
C ALA A 162 6.42 -4.16 -0.31
N GLY A 163 5.49 -3.22 -0.41
CA GLY A 163 4.08 -3.54 -0.52
C GLY A 163 3.21 -2.30 -0.65
N VAL A 164 1.96 -2.56 -0.98
CA VAL A 164 0.91 -1.54 -1.04
C VAL A 164 -0.36 -2.01 -0.34
N THR A 165 -1.05 -1.07 0.27
CA THR A 165 -2.45 -1.24 0.70
C THR A 165 -3.29 -0.20 0.00
N ILE A 166 -4.45 -0.61 -0.48
CA ILE A 166 -5.41 0.24 -1.17
C ILE A 166 -6.75 0.10 -0.44
N GLY A 167 -7.37 1.21 -0.09
CA GLY A 167 -8.64 1.21 0.63
C GLY A 167 -9.40 2.52 0.50
N THR A 168 -10.50 2.64 1.24
CA THR A 168 -11.19 3.91 1.43
C THR A 168 -10.57 4.69 2.59
N SER A 169 -10.97 5.96 2.77
CA SER A 169 -10.37 6.81 3.81
C SER A 169 -10.50 6.19 5.20
N GLY A 170 -9.37 5.83 5.83
CA GLY A 170 -9.35 5.21 7.16
C GLY A 170 -9.71 3.72 7.21
N ASP A 171 -9.72 3.02 6.06
CA ASP A 171 -10.04 1.57 5.99
C ASP A 171 -8.90 0.65 6.48
N PHE A 172 -7.66 1.13 6.52
CA PHE A 172 -6.50 0.28 6.79
C PHE A 172 -5.61 0.82 7.90
N ASP A 173 -5.20 -0.09 8.79
CA ASP A 173 -4.13 0.17 9.75
C ASP A 173 -2.78 -0.07 9.07
N ILE A 174 -1.97 0.98 8.97
CA ILE A 174 -0.60 0.88 8.43
C ILE A 174 0.31 -0.01 9.29
N MET A 175 -0.10 -0.35 10.52
CA MET A 175 0.62 -1.27 11.41
C MET A 175 0.47 -2.75 11.03
N ASP A 176 -0.61 -3.12 10.33
CA ASP A 176 -0.85 -4.51 9.88
C ASP A 176 0.06 -4.89 8.70
N GLY A 177 0.79 -3.92 8.15
CA GLY A 177 1.55 -4.05 6.93
C GLY A 177 0.69 -3.96 5.66
N PRO A 178 1.29 -4.17 4.48
CA PRO A 178 0.64 -4.12 3.20
C PRO A 178 -0.22 -5.35 3.00
N ALA A 179 -1.39 -5.11 2.45
CA ALA A 179 -2.30 -6.14 1.98
C ALA A 179 -1.78 -6.84 0.71
N LEU A 180 -0.98 -6.15 -0.10
CA LEU A 180 -0.37 -6.67 -1.32
C LEU A 180 1.15 -6.50 -1.27
N THR A 181 1.89 -7.59 -1.37
CA THR A 181 3.37 -7.61 -1.41
C THR A 181 3.89 -7.82 -2.83
N ALA A 182 5.19 -7.60 -3.03
CA ALA A 182 5.82 -7.77 -4.34
C ALA A 182 5.72 -9.23 -4.85
N PRO A 183 5.50 -9.45 -6.16
CA PRO A 183 5.15 -8.45 -7.18
C PRO A 183 3.67 -8.04 -7.13
N VAL A 184 3.37 -6.78 -7.45
CA VAL A 184 1.99 -6.26 -7.56
C VAL A 184 1.64 -5.96 -9.00
N ILE A 185 0.81 -6.82 -9.58
CA ILE A 185 0.37 -6.73 -10.97
C ILE A 185 -0.94 -5.92 -11.10
N PRO A 186 -1.21 -5.30 -12.27
CA PRO A 186 -2.42 -4.50 -12.51
C PRO A 186 -3.73 -5.23 -12.16
N GLU A 187 -3.79 -6.53 -12.41
CA GLU A 187 -4.97 -7.36 -12.14
C GLU A 187 -5.27 -7.43 -10.65
N ALA A 188 -4.23 -7.52 -9.81
CA ALA A 188 -4.35 -7.62 -8.36
C ALA A 188 -4.87 -6.32 -7.72
N VAL A 189 -4.58 -5.16 -8.32
CA VAL A 189 -5.01 -3.84 -7.81
C VAL A 189 -6.32 -3.36 -8.43
N SER A 190 -6.82 -4.03 -9.47
CA SER A 190 -7.97 -3.57 -10.26
C SER A 190 -9.24 -3.38 -9.44
N SER A 191 -9.59 -4.35 -8.58
CA SER A 191 -10.75 -4.30 -7.70
C SER A 191 -10.56 -3.30 -6.56
N ALA A 192 -9.37 -3.28 -5.95
CA ALA A 192 -9.06 -2.39 -4.83
C ALA A 192 -9.06 -0.91 -5.26
N CYS A 193 -8.50 -0.59 -6.43
CA CYS A 193 -8.49 0.76 -6.98
C CYS A 193 -9.85 1.22 -7.55
N ALA A 194 -10.83 0.33 -7.73
CA ALA A 194 -12.15 0.71 -8.26
C ALA A 194 -12.94 1.54 -7.24
N SER A 195 -12.84 1.18 -5.96
CA SER A 195 -13.46 1.87 -4.83
C SER A 195 -12.45 2.62 -3.95
N GLY A 196 -11.17 2.29 -4.05
CA GLY A 196 -10.11 2.87 -3.24
C GLY A 196 -9.88 4.33 -3.55
N SER A 197 -9.89 5.15 -2.49
CA SER A 197 -9.56 6.57 -2.53
C SER A 197 -8.26 6.88 -1.80
N GLU A 198 -7.64 5.87 -1.19
CA GLU A 198 -6.40 5.99 -0.43
C GLU A 198 -5.44 4.84 -0.77
N ILE A 199 -4.14 5.14 -0.82
CA ILE A 199 -3.07 4.16 -1.05
C ILE A 199 -1.95 4.38 -0.05
N ALA A 200 -1.57 3.34 0.68
CA ALA A 200 -0.33 3.31 1.46
C ALA A 200 0.72 2.52 0.70
N VAL A 201 1.88 3.14 0.47
CA VAL A 201 3.05 2.52 -0.14
C VAL A 201 4.12 2.33 0.93
N PHE A 202 4.52 1.08 1.15
CA PHE A 202 5.48 0.70 2.19
C PHE A 202 6.90 0.67 1.61
N TYR A 203 7.81 1.44 2.18
CA TYR A 203 9.19 1.63 1.71
C TYR A 203 10.25 1.21 2.71
N SER A 204 11.19 0.38 2.25
CA SER A 204 12.28 -0.16 3.07
C SER A 204 13.34 0.89 3.36
N ALA A 205 14.04 0.74 4.49
CA ALA A 205 15.32 1.41 4.71
C ALA A 205 16.30 1.15 3.56
N SER A 206 16.26 -0.07 3.01
CA SER A 206 17.13 -0.49 1.92
C SER A 206 16.47 -0.27 0.55
N THR A 207 17.25 -0.40 -0.52
CA THR A 207 16.76 -0.30 -1.90
C THR A 207 16.29 -1.64 -2.46
N GLY A 208 16.46 -2.75 -1.73
CA GLY A 208 15.93 -4.07 -2.08
C GLY A 208 14.57 -4.26 -1.41
N GLY A 209 13.51 -4.31 -2.21
CA GLY A 209 12.12 -4.17 -1.74
C GLY A 209 11.43 -5.48 -1.38
N ASP A 210 12.03 -6.29 -0.52
CA ASP A 210 11.31 -7.39 0.09
C ASP A 210 10.70 -6.96 1.42
N PHE A 211 9.40 -7.22 1.56
CA PHE A 211 8.65 -6.89 2.75
C PHE A 211 9.12 -7.60 4.01
N ASP A 212 9.76 -8.76 3.84
CA ASP A 212 10.34 -9.49 4.96
C ASP A 212 11.33 -8.65 5.76
N ASP A 213 12.19 -7.86 5.10
CA ASP A 213 13.21 -7.07 5.82
C ASP A 213 12.65 -5.81 6.51
N MET A 214 11.45 -5.37 6.10
CA MET A 214 10.88 -4.08 6.48
C MET A 214 10.13 -4.07 7.81
N LEU A 215 9.43 -5.16 8.12
CA LEU A 215 8.43 -5.18 9.19
C LEU A 215 8.62 -6.30 10.21
N ALA A 216 9.71 -7.05 10.10
CA ALA A 216 10.31 -7.64 11.28
C ALA A 216 11.13 -6.60 12.04
N GLY A 217 10.53 -6.09 13.12
CA GLY A 217 11.26 -6.14 14.37
C GLY A 217 11.91 -7.52 14.46
N LEU A 218 13.23 -7.57 14.65
CA LEU A 218 14.02 -8.79 14.42
C LEU A 218 13.32 -10.00 15.02
N SER A 219 13.12 -11.04 14.21
CA SER A 219 12.49 -12.29 14.65
C SER A 219 13.35 -12.94 15.73
N GLY A 220 12.96 -12.73 16.99
CA GLY A 220 13.38 -13.50 18.16
C GLY A 220 14.89 -13.65 18.39
N PRO A 221 15.29 -14.37 19.44
CA PRO A 221 16.64 -14.87 19.53
C PRO A 221 16.86 -15.83 18.35
N GLY A 222 17.84 -15.57 17.49
CA GLY A 222 18.43 -16.67 16.73
C GLY A 222 19.00 -17.71 17.70
N PRO A 223 19.34 -18.92 17.22
CA PRO A 223 20.08 -19.90 18.01
C PRO A 223 21.21 -19.23 18.80
N ALA A 224 21.40 -19.62 20.06
CA ALA A 224 22.38 -18.99 20.94
C ALA A 224 23.74 -18.78 20.23
N GLY A 225 24.05 -17.53 19.88
CA GLY A 225 25.30 -17.14 19.23
C GLY A 225 25.28 -16.87 17.71
N THR A 226 24.14 -16.93 17.01
CA THR A 226 24.13 -16.81 15.53
C THR A 226 23.57 -15.51 14.95
N GLY A 227 23.28 -14.48 15.76
CA GLY A 227 22.76 -13.20 15.24
C GLY A 227 21.31 -13.31 14.73
N PRO A 228 20.78 -12.27 14.05
CA PRO A 228 19.36 -12.17 13.76
C PRO A 228 18.87 -13.23 12.77
N GLY A 229 17.71 -13.82 13.05
CA GLY A 229 16.94 -14.59 12.08
C GLY A 229 16.34 -13.70 10.99
N THR A 230 16.08 -14.29 9.82
CA THR A 230 15.35 -13.67 8.72
C THR A 230 13.86 -13.71 9.02
N ALA A 231 13.17 -12.59 8.83
CA ALA A 231 11.73 -12.54 8.83
C ALA A 231 11.20 -13.38 7.66
N THR A 232 10.12 -14.13 7.88
CA THR A 232 9.28 -14.64 6.80
C THR A 232 7.83 -14.42 7.21
N ARG A 233 7.13 -13.54 6.50
CA ARG A 233 5.70 -13.26 6.70
C ARG A 233 4.77 -14.39 6.29
N ASP A 234 5.30 -15.36 5.58
CA ASP A 234 4.68 -16.66 5.47
C ASP A 234 4.95 -17.41 6.78
N ASN A 235 4.26 -17.05 7.86
CA ASN A 235 4.08 -17.96 8.98
C ASN A 235 2.82 -18.78 8.73
N PRO A 236 2.87 -19.85 7.90
CA PRO A 236 1.72 -20.72 7.68
C PRO A 236 1.32 -21.49 8.95
N TRP A 237 2.08 -21.33 10.03
CA TRP A 237 1.95 -22.07 11.28
C TRP A 237 1.26 -21.28 12.39
N GLY A 238 0.96 -19.99 12.18
CA GLY A 238 0.07 -19.20 13.05
C GLY A 238 0.55 -18.96 14.49
N TYR A 239 1.84 -19.11 14.80
CA TYR A 239 2.38 -18.79 16.13
C TYR A 239 2.73 -17.30 16.25
N PRO A 240 2.58 -16.68 17.44
CA PRO A 240 2.85 -15.25 17.61
C PRO A 240 4.36 -14.97 17.60
N PHE A 241 4.82 -14.10 16.71
CA PHE A 241 6.17 -13.53 16.82
C PHE A 241 6.20 -12.44 17.90
N PRO A 242 7.30 -12.32 18.66
CA PRO A 242 7.47 -11.21 19.58
C PRO A 242 7.77 -9.92 18.80
N SER A 243 7.32 -8.79 19.34
CA SER A 243 7.57 -7.45 18.80
C SER A 243 8.98 -6.93 19.11
N THR A 244 9.59 -7.37 20.21
CA THR A 244 10.97 -7.02 20.61
C THR A 244 11.87 -8.24 20.78
N ASN A 245 13.19 -8.07 20.81
CA ASN A 245 14.13 -9.17 20.91
C ASN A 245 14.56 -9.42 22.37
N LEU A 246 14.32 -10.64 22.88
CA LEU A 246 14.72 -11.02 24.24
C LEU A 246 16.22 -10.81 24.53
N VAL A 247 17.10 -11.04 23.56
CA VAL A 247 18.55 -10.85 23.76
C VAL A 247 18.92 -9.37 23.86
N TRP A 248 18.14 -8.50 23.23
CA TRP A 248 18.38 -7.06 23.29
C TRP A 248 17.88 -6.47 24.61
N GLU A 249 16.73 -6.97 25.10
CA GLU A 249 16.14 -6.54 26.36
C GLU A 249 16.85 -7.15 27.58
N CYS A 250 17.16 -8.44 27.52
CA CYS A 250 17.64 -9.22 28.67
C CYS A 250 19.06 -9.77 28.52
N GLY A 251 19.73 -9.51 27.40
CA GLY A 251 21.05 -10.09 27.11
C GLY A 251 20.98 -11.56 26.69
N SER A 252 22.15 -12.13 26.41
CA SER A 252 22.26 -13.56 26.10
C SER A 252 22.02 -14.39 27.35
N LYS A 253 21.36 -15.55 27.18
CA LYS A 253 21.20 -16.51 28.27
C LYS A 253 22.57 -16.82 28.90
N PRO A 254 22.73 -16.67 30.22
CA PRO A 254 24.00 -16.97 30.89
C PRO A 254 24.40 -18.44 30.65
N GLY A 255 25.67 -18.65 30.34
CA GLY A 255 26.24 -19.94 29.95
C GLY A 255 27.00 -20.65 31.07
N ARG A 256 27.92 -21.55 30.71
CA ARG A 256 28.82 -22.20 31.68
C ARG A 256 29.81 -21.17 32.24
N GLY A 257 29.79 -20.93 33.55
CA GLY A 257 30.73 -20.04 34.25
C GLY A 257 30.10 -18.83 34.96
N TYR A 258 28.79 -18.66 34.89
CA TYR A 258 28.05 -17.57 35.53
C TYR A 258 27.57 -17.96 36.94
N THR A 259 27.32 -16.95 37.77
CA THR A 259 26.79 -17.05 39.14
C THR A 259 25.29 -17.33 39.15
N ALA A 260 24.76 -17.79 40.28
CA ALA A 260 23.31 -17.99 40.45
C ALA A 260 22.52 -16.67 40.34
N GLU A 261 23.13 -15.56 40.77
CA GLU A 261 22.56 -14.21 40.73
C GLU A 261 22.33 -13.73 39.29
N GLU A 262 23.32 -13.92 38.41
CA GLU A 262 23.20 -13.56 36.98
C GLU A 262 22.11 -14.38 36.26
N MET A 263 21.93 -15.64 36.68
CA MET A 263 20.84 -16.48 36.17
C MET A 263 19.46 -16.04 36.65
N GLU A 264 19.36 -15.56 37.89
CA GLU A 264 18.11 -15.03 38.45
C GLU A 264 17.70 -13.71 37.77
N GLU A 265 18.65 -12.80 37.55
CA GLU A 265 18.41 -11.54 36.85
C GLU A 265 17.91 -11.77 35.41
N TYR A 266 18.59 -12.64 34.66
CA TYR A 266 18.16 -13.02 33.31
C TYR A 266 16.75 -13.64 33.30
N THR A 267 16.47 -14.54 34.25
CA THR A 267 15.17 -15.23 34.30
C THR A 267 14.04 -14.25 34.65
N SER A 268 14.30 -13.31 35.56
CA SER A 268 13.37 -12.24 35.92
C SER A 268 13.06 -11.33 34.72
N CYS A 269 14.10 -10.86 34.03
CA CYS A 269 13.93 -10.04 32.83
C CYS A 269 13.15 -10.79 31.74
N ARG A 270 13.51 -12.04 31.47
CA ARG A 270 12.83 -12.88 30.47
C ARG A 270 11.33 -13.04 30.78
N TYR A 271 10.98 -13.20 32.05
CA TYR A 271 9.59 -13.32 32.47
C TYR A 271 8.81 -12.03 32.20
N GLN A 272 9.35 -10.87 32.60
CA GLN A 272 8.73 -9.56 32.36
C GLN A 272 8.56 -9.27 30.87
N TRP A 273 9.59 -9.54 30.08
CA TRP A 273 9.55 -9.44 28.63
C TRP A 273 8.43 -10.32 28.04
N SER A 274 8.34 -11.59 28.46
CA SER A 274 7.30 -12.49 27.95
C SER A 274 5.88 -12.04 28.29
N LEU A 275 5.67 -11.44 29.47
CA LEU A 275 4.39 -10.87 29.86
C LEU A 275 4.03 -9.64 29.01
N ALA A 276 5.00 -8.78 28.70
CA ALA A 276 4.78 -7.64 27.83
C ALA A 276 4.37 -8.08 26.40
N GLU A 277 5.03 -9.11 25.86
CA GLU A 277 4.80 -9.60 24.49
C GLU A 277 3.49 -10.37 24.32
N TYR A 278 3.15 -11.23 25.27
CA TYR A 278 2.08 -12.23 25.10
C TYR A 278 0.99 -12.14 26.18
N GLY A 279 1.26 -11.45 27.29
CA GLY A 279 0.42 -11.44 28.49
C GLY A 279 -0.98 -10.86 28.30
N ASN A 280 -1.19 -10.02 27.27
CA ASN A 280 -2.49 -9.37 27.02
C ASN A 280 -3.46 -10.18 26.13
N LYS A 281 -3.02 -11.30 25.53
CA LYS A 281 -3.84 -12.07 24.57
C LYS A 281 -4.77 -13.06 25.28
N GLY A 282 -6.06 -12.75 25.46
CA GLY A 282 -7.05 -13.70 26.00
C GLY A 282 -7.21 -14.97 25.13
N GLY A 283 -7.68 -16.07 25.74
CA GLY A 283 -7.97 -17.34 25.04
C GLY A 283 -7.18 -18.54 25.56
N THR A 284 -7.33 -19.67 24.88
CA THR A 284 -6.62 -20.93 25.13
C THR A 284 -5.16 -20.83 24.72
N LEU A 285 -4.30 -21.71 25.26
CA LEU A 285 -2.87 -21.76 24.89
C LEU A 285 -2.65 -21.89 23.37
N ALA A 286 -3.52 -22.60 22.66
CA ALA A 286 -3.43 -22.73 21.20
C ALA A 286 -3.79 -21.43 20.47
N GLU A 287 -4.76 -20.67 20.97
CA GLU A 287 -5.12 -19.36 20.40
C GLU A 287 -4.03 -18.32 20.68
N VAL A 288 -3.40 -18.39 21.86
CA VAL A 288 -2.34 -17.45 22.24
C VAL A 288 -1.01 -17.78 21.57
N CYS A 289 -0.60 -19.06 21.58
CA CYS A 289 0.73 -19.51 21.16
C CYS A 289 0.74 -20.31 19.84
N GLY A 290 -0.38 -20.34 19.10
CA GLY A 290 -0.55 -21.08 17.84
C GLY A 290 -0.75 -22.59 18.00
N THR A 291 -0.32 -23.18 19.12
CA THR A 291 -0.49 -24.61 19.41
C THR A 291 -0.50 -24.90 20.91
N ALA A 292 -1.29 -25.90 21.31
CA ALA A 292 -1.39 -26.37 22.70
C ALA A 292 -0.15 -27.13 23.18
N SER A 293 0.73 -27.56 22.26
CA SER A 293 1.89 -28.39 22.58
C SER A 293 3.16 -27.87 21.93
N ARG A 294 4.31 -28.10 22.56
CA ARG A 294 5.60 -27.67 22.02
C ARG A 294 5.79 -28.21 20.58
N PRO A 295 6.09 -27.33 19.61
CA PRO A 295 6.34 -27.74 18.23
C PRO A 295 7.38 -28.87 18.14
N GLN A 296 7.20 -29.82 17.22
CA GLN A 296 8.11 -30.96 17.01
C GLN A 296 8.69 -30.91 15.60
N PRO A 297 9.97 -31.24 15.37
CA PRO A 297 10.65 -31.03 14.08
C PRO A 297 10.06 -31.70 12.83
N TYR A 298 9.10 -32.61 12.98
CA TYR A 298 8.57 -33.45 11.90
C TYR A 298 7.04 -33.49 11.83
N HIS A 299 6.32 -32.61 12.54
CA HIS A 299 4.85 -32.61 12.59
C HIS A 299 4.19 -31.51 11.76
N PHE A 300 4.85 -31.03 10.70
CA PHE A 300 4.39 -29.85 9.96
C PHE A 300 3.86 -30.21 8.56
N PRO A 301 2.66 -29.73 8.18
CA PRO A 301 2.03 -29.97 6.88
C PRO A 301 2.95 -29.83 5.65
N ASP A 302 2.89 -30.81 4.75
CA ASP A 302 3.61 -30.84 3.47
C ASP A 302 3.00 -29.84 2.46
N GLY A 303 3.18 -28.54 2.70
CA GLY A 303 2.64 -27.48 1.85
C GLY A 303 3.73 -26.78 1.05
N GLY A 304 4.23 -27.33 -0.06
CA GLY A 304 5.04 -26.58 -1.05
C GLY A 304 6.39 -25.98 -0.61
N TYR A 305 6.72 -25.92 0.68
CA TYR A 305 7.96 -25.33 1.21
C TYR A 305 9.18 -26.20 0.89
N SER A 306 10.34 -25.56 0.75
CA SER A 306 11.64 -26.23 0.72
C SER A 306 11.98 -26.86 2.08
N SER A 307 12.94 -27.79 2.09
CA SER A 307 13.45 -28.38 3.33
C SER A 307 14.15 -27.36 4.24
N TYR A 308 14.75 -26.33 3.65
CA TYR A 308 15.43 -25.26 4.37
C TYR A 308 14.43 -24.36 5.11
N GLU A 309 13.38 -23.91 4.41
CA GLU A 309 12.32 -23.07 5.01
C GLU A 309 11.63 -23.78 6.17
N ARG A 310 11.25 -25.06 6.00
CA ARG A 310 10.68 -25.87 7.11
C ARG A 310 11.59 -25.93 8.33
N THR A 311 12.89 -26.02 8.11
CA THR A 311 13.89 -26.12 9.18
C THR A 311 14.00 -24.81 9.95
N LEU A 312 14.04 -23.67 9.26
CA LEU A 312 14.08 -22.35 9.89
C LEU A 312 12.84 -22.09 10.75
N PHE A 313 11.64 -22.28 10.18
CA PHE A 313 10.39 -22.09 10.93
C PHE A 313 10.28 -22.98 12.16
N THR A 314 10.79 -24.21 12.07
CA THR A 314 10.81 -25.14 13.20
C THR A 314 11.67 -24.60 14.34
N PHE A 315 12.85 -24.05 14.04
CA PHE A 315 13.73 -23.50 15.05
C PHE A 315 13.14 -22.27 15.73
N ASP A 316 12.58 -21.35 14.94
CA ASP A 316 11.96 -20.14 15.48
C ASP A 316 10.75 -20.45 16.37
N ALA A 317 9.92 -21.42 15.97
CA ALA A 317 8.80 -21.88 16.77
C ALA A 317 9.28 -22.57 18.07
N LEU A 318 10.37 -23.34 18.01
CA LEU A 318 10.95 -24.01 19.18
C LEU A 318 11.54 -23.04 20.21
N ASP A 319 12.00 -21.87 19.77
CA ASP A 319 12.56 -20.82 20.64
C ASP A 319 11.49 -19.86 21.17
N THR A 320 10.47 -19.55 20.36
CA THR A 320 9.42 -18.59 20.70
C THR A 320 8.33 -19.20 21.58
N TRP A 321 7.89 -20.43 21.28
CA TRP A 321 6.80 -21.09 22.01
C TRP A 321 7.04 -21.22 23.53
N PRO A 322 8.26 -21.57 24.02
CA PRO A 322 8.54 -21.59 25.46
C PRO A 322 8.36 -20.24 26.16
N ASN A 323 8.62 -19.13 25.47
CA ASN A 323 8.43 -17.80 26.04
C ASN A 323 6.95 -17.44 26.12
N CYS A 324 6.19 -17.75 25.06
CA CYS A 324 4.74 -17.60 25.07
C CYS A 324 4.09 -18.43 26.19
N LEU A 325 4.52 -19.69 26.38
CA LEU A 325 4.04 -20.53 27.46
C LEU A 325 4.29 -19.93 28.86
N LEU A 326 5.48 -19.37 29.10
CA LEU A 326 5.81 -18.73 30.39
C LEU A 326 4.84 -17.61 30.74
N SER A 327 4.50 -16.77 29.76
CA SER A 327 3.53 -15.68 29.93
C SER A 327 2.11 -16.21 30.21
N TYR A 328 1.69 -17.26 29.50
CA TYR A 328 0.37 -17.86 29.63
C TYR A 328 0.18 -18.49 31.02
N GLN A 329 1.20 -19.22 31.48
CA GLN A 329 1.22 -19.78 32.83
C GLN A 329 1.27 -18.68 33.90
N GLY A 330 2.03 -17.61 33.63
CA GLY A 330 2.05 -16.42 34.47
C GLY A 330 0.65 -15.83 34.65
N ARG A 331 -0.08 -15.61 33.56
CA ARG A 331 -1.45 -15.09 33.61
C ARG A 331 -2.40 -16.03 34.36
N ALA A 332 -2.37 -17.32 34.06
CA ALA A 332 -3.23 -18.32 34.71
C ALA A 332 -2.99 -18.45 36.23
N ALA A 333 -1.88 -17.92 36.75
CA ALA A 333 -1.64 -17.84 38.19
C ALA A 333 -2.27 -16.61 38.86
N TYR A 334 -2.70 -15.61 38.09
CA TYR A 334 -3.29 -14.35 38.57
C TYR A 334 -4.78 -14.16 38.20
N GLU A 335 -5.33 -15.01 37.32
CA GLU A 335 -6.76 -15.15 37.02
C GLU A 335 -7.42 -16.22 37.92
#